data_AF-A0A940CKJ2-F1
#
_entry.id   AF-A0A940CKJ2-F1
#
_cell.length_a   1.000
_cell.length_b   1.000
_cell.length_c   1.000
_cell.angle_alpha   90.00
_cell.angle_beta   90.00
_cell.angle_gamma   90.00
#
_symmetry.space_group_name_H-M   'P 1'
#
loop_
_entity.id
_entity.type
_entity.pdbx_description
1 polymer ?
#
loop_
_entity_poly.entity_id
_entity_poly.type
_entity_poly.pdbx_seq_one_letter_code
_entity_poly.pdbx_strand_id
1 'polypeptide(L)' 'DGNDELKRFANILEKVCVQTVESGSMTKDLAILISKNQKYLTTNQFLEVIDSNLKKSLN' A
#
# COMPACT_ATOMS: atom_id res chain seq x y z
N ASP A 1 -23.81 -0.64 -12.79
CA ASP A 1 -24.09 -1.21 -11.45
C ASP A 1 -24.29 -0.14 -10.37
N GLY A 2 -23.74 1.08 -10.51
CA GLY A 2 -24.08 2.20 -9.62
C GLY A 2 -23.56 2.03 -8.18
N ASN A 3 -22.56 1.16 -7.99
CA ASN A 3 -22.05 0.81 -6.68
C ASN A 3 -20.98 1.82 -6.23
N ASP A 4 -21.43 2.93 -5.65
CA ASP A 4 -20.54 3.98 -5.17
C ASP A 4 -19.73 3.57 -3.93
N GLU A 5 -20.20 2.58 -3.15
CA GLU A 5 -19.43 1.99 -2.04
C GLU A 5 -18.21 1.24 -2.56
N LEU A 6 -18.37 0.46 -3.63
CA LEU A 6 -17.25 -0.23 -4.29
C LEU A 6 -16.23 0.78 -4.87
N LYS A 7 -16.71 1.87 -5.49
CA LYS A 7 -15.82 2.94 -5.96
C LYS A 7 -15.05 3.57 -4.81
N ARG A 8 -15.72 3.88 -3.70
CA ARG A 8 -15.08 4.44 -2.51
C ARG A 8 -14.01 3.49 -1.96
N PHE A 9 -14.32 2.20 -1.85
CA PHE A 9 -13.36 1.20 -1.39
C PHE A 9 -12.13 1.13 -2.30
N ALA A 10 -12.31 1.05 -3.62
CA ALA A 10 -11.21 0.98 -4.58
C ALA A 10 -10.30 2.23 -4.49
N ASN A 11 -10.89 3.43 -4.43
CA ASN A 11 -10.13 4.67 -4.28
C ASN A 11 -9.32 4.72 -2.97
N ILE A 12 -9.89 4.22 -1.87
CA ILE A 12 -9.19 4.14 -0.58
C ILE A 12 -8.04 3.13 -0.68
N LEU A 13 -8.25 1.96 -1.28
CA LEU A 13 -7.22 0.95 -1.47
C LEU A 13 -6.03 1.49 -2.28
N GLU A 14 -6.29 2.16 -3.40
CA GLU A 14 -5.25 2.80 -4.21
C GLU A 14 -4.46 3.83 -3.40
N LYS A 15 -5.16 4.70 -2.67
CA LYS A 15 -4.53 5.70 -1.82
C LYS A 15 -3.64 5.08 -0.74
N VAL A 16 -4.11 4.02 -0.08
CA VAL A 16 -3.35 3.29 0.95
C VAL A 16 -2.09 2.67 0.35
N CYS A 17 -2.16 2.08 -0.84
CA CYS A 17 -1.00 1.52 -1.53
C CYS A 17 0.06 2.60 -1.80
N VAL A 18 -0.35 3.75 -2.34
CA VAL A 18 0.56 4.88 -2.62
C VAL A 18 1.20 5.39 -1.33
N GLN A 19 0.41 5.68 -0.30
CA GLN A 19 0.91 6.16 0.99
C GLN A 19 1.87 5.18 1.66
N THR A 20 1.61 3.87 1.52
CA THR A 20 2.50 2.84 2.07
C THR A 20 3.88 2.90 1.41
N VAL A 21 3.94 3.01 0.08
CA VAL A 21 5.21 3.17 -0.64
C VAL A 21 5.89 4.50 -0.32
N GLU A 22 5.16 5.61 -0.29
CA GLU A 22 5.69 6.95 0.06
C GLU A 22 6.24 7.01 1.49
N SER A 23 5.69 6.22 2.41
CA SER A 23 6.20 6.08 3.79
C SER A 23 7.51 5.28 3.89
N GLY A 24 8.02 4.76 2.77
CA GLY A 24 9.23 3.94 2.71
C GLY A 24 8.98 2.44 2.84
N SER A 25 7.73 2.00 3.02
CA SER A 25 7.35 0.59 3.07
C SER A 25 7.04 0.09 1.66
N MET A 26 8.00 -0.57 1.01
CA MET A 26 7.86 -1.03 -0.38
C MET A 26 8.55 -2.37 -0.60
N THR A 27 8.23 -3.02 -1.71
CA THR A 27 8.87 -4.27 -2.12
C THR A 27 10.25 -4.03 -2.73
N LYS A 28 11.03 -5.11 -2.87
CA LYS A 28 12.41 -5.07 -3.35
C LYS A 28 12.57 -4.38 -4.71
N ASP A 29 11.61 -4.57 -5.62
CA ASP A 29 11.68 -4.02 -6.97
C ASP A 29 11.70 -2.49 -6.98
N LEU A 30 10.85 -1.87 -6.16
CA LEU A 30 10.80 -0.41 -6.02
C LEU A 30 12.00 0.12 -5.21
N ALA A 31 12.41 -0.59 -4.17
CA ALA A 31 13.51 -0.17 -3.31
C ALA A 31 14.84 -0.06 -4.08
N ILE A 32 15.11 -0.99 -5.01
CA ILE A 32 16.33 -0.98 -5.84
C ILE A 32 16.40 0.25 -6.75
N LEU A 33 15.25 0.79 -7.17
CA LEU A 33 15.20 2.02 -7.99
C LEU A 33 15.59 3.27 -7.19
N ILE A 34 15.43 3.24 -5.86
CA ILE A 34 15.79 4.35 -4.96
C ILE A 34 17.27 4.26 -4.59
N SER A 35 17.69 3.14 -3.99
CA SER A 35 19.11 2.89 -3.66
C SER A 35 19.39 1.41 -3.36
N LYS A 36 20.65 0.98 -3.52
CA LYS A 36 21.07 -0.40 -3.23
C LYS A 36 20.93 -0.82 -1.76
N ASN A 37 20.89 0.15 -0.84
CA ASN A 37 20.82 -0.07 0.61
C ASN A 37 19.43 0.21 1.18
N GLN A 38 18.45 0.55 0.34
CA GLN A 38 17.09 0.82 0.78
C GLN A 38 16.48 -0.45 1.38
N LYS A 39 15.96 -0.35 2.61
CA LYS A 39 15.22 -1.45 3.22
C LYS A 39 13.93 -1.70 2.43
N TYR A 40 13.56 -2.96 2.31
CA TYR A 40 12.35 -3.40 1.63
C TYR A 40 11.62 -4.45 2.45
N LEU A 41 10.36 -4.65 2.13
CA LEU A 41 9.49 -5.66 2.69
C LEU A 41 9.39 -6.86 1.74
N THR A 42 9.16 -8.04 2.32
CA THR A 42 8.66 -9.19 1.56
C THR A 42 7.22 -8.95 1.14
N THR A 43 6.72 -9.71 0.16
CA THR A 43 5.34 -9.59 -0.32
C THR A 43 4.31 -9.68 0.81
N ASN A 44 4.46 -10.64 1.73
CA ASN A 44 3.52 -10.81 2.84
C ASN A 44 3.58 -9.64 3.82
N GLN A 45 4.77 -9.16 4.16
CA GLN A 45 4.93 -8.00 5.04
C GLN A 45 4.34 -6.73 4.43
N PHE A 46 4.50 -6.53 3.12
CA PHE A 46 3.89 -5.40 2.43
C PHE A 46 2.35 -5.49 2.45
N LEU A 47 1.79 -6.68 2.22
CA LEU A 47 0.35 -6.92 2.32
C LEU A 47 -0.19 -6.72 3.74
N GLU A 48 0.54 -7.12 4.77
CA GLU A 48 0.18 -6.86 6.18
C GLU A 48 0.12 -5.37 6.50
N VAL A 49 1.07 -4.58 5.98
CA VAL A 49 1.07 -3.12 6.15
C VAL A 49 -0.12 -2.49 5.41
N ILE A 50 -0.41 -2.93 4.18
CA ILE A 50 -1.59 -2.46 3.43
C ILE A 50 -2.88 -2.81 4.19
N ASP A 51 -3.04 -4.04 4.66
CA ASP A 51 -4.23 -4.48 5.41
C ASP A 51 -4.44 -3.64 6.68
N SER A 52 -3.36 -3.41 7.44
CA SER A 52 -3.41 -2.56 8.64
C SER A 52 -3.84 -1.12 8.30
N ASN A 53 -3.28 -0.54 7.25
CA ASN A 53 -3.57 0.84 6.83
C ASN A 53 -4.97 0.98 6.21
N LEU A 54 -5.42 -0.02 5.47
CA LEU A 54 -6.75 -0.08 4.88
C LEU A 54 -7.82 -0.14 5.97
N LYS A 55 -7.66 -1.02 6.96
CA LYS A 55 -8.58 -1.10 8.12
C LYS A 55 -8.68 0.23 8.86
N LYS A 56 -7.56 0.95 9.03
CA LYS A 56 -7.55 2.29 9.66
C LYS A 56 -8.24 3.36 8.80
N SER A 57 -8.22 3.22 7.48
CA SER A 57 -8.77 4.21 6.54
C SER A 57 -10.26 3.99 6.24
N LEU A 58 -10.77 2.78 6.52
CA LEU A 58 -12.17 2.41 6.35
C LEU A 58 -13.02 2.60 7.63
N ASN A 59 -12.38 2.58 8.80
CA ASN A 59 -13.00 2.93 10.08
C ASN A 59 -13.14 4.45 10.24
#